data_AF-A0A960WS21-F1
#
_entry.id   AF-A0A960WS21-F1
#
_cell.length_a   1.000
_cell.length_b   1.000
_cell.length_c   1.000
_cell.angle_alpha   90.00
_cell.angle_beta   90.00
_cell.angle_gamma   90.00
#
_symmetry.space_group_name_H-M   'P 1'
#
loop_
_entity.id
_entity.type
_entity.pdbx_description
1 polymer ?
#
loop_
_entity_poly.entity_id
_entity_poly.type
_entity_poly.pdbx_seq_one_letter_code
_entity_poly.pdbx_strand_id
1 'polypeptide(L)'
;MNTPDDDIDWVRHVNGRWIVRESLRKDAAAFLDYLSATDPDRLRESCRRARVLTSTHPGEDPKPWFYSGLFSLSSEEEAARYLKGHDFTIACIPRLAEISFCALRVDEVRPDTADKIQRIRAALEAMD
;
A
#
# COMPACT_ATOMS: atom_id res chain seq x y z
N MET A 1 11.89 -14.22 -13.60
CA MET A 1 11.66 -12.77 -13.42
C MET A 1 10.31 -12.49 -14.04
N ASN A 2 9.33 -12.03 -13.26
CA ASN A 2 8.08 -11.52 -13.84
C ASN A 2 8.39 -10.21 -14.56
N THR A 3 7.70 -9.93 -15.65
CA THR A 3 7.86 -8.65 -16.34
C THR A 3 7.11 -7.56 -15.57
N PRO A 4 7.48 -6.27 -15.74
CA PRO A 4 6.76 -5.18 -15.09
C PRO A 4 5.26 -5.14 -15.43
N ASP A 5 4.89 -5.57 -16.64
CA ASP A 5 3.49 -5.72 -17.05
C ASP A 5 2.77 -6.83 -16.27
N ASP A 6 3.45 -7.97 -16.01
CA ASP A 6 2.88 -9.06 -15.19
C ASP A 6 2.55 -8.61 -13.76
N ASP A 7 3.32 -7.67 -13.21
CA ASP A 7 3.10 -7.13 -11.86
C ASP A 7 1.91 -6.17 -11.83
N ILE A 8 1.76 -5.33 -12.85
CA ILE A 8 0.61 -4.41 -12.99
C ILE A 8 -0.69 -5.21 -13.16
N ASP A 9 -0.72 -6.20 -14.05
CA ASP A 9 -1.88 -7.05 -14.27
C ASP A 9 -2.23 -7.85 -13.02
N TRP A 10 -1.23 -8.38 -12.31
CA TRP A 10 -1.44 -9.08 -11.04
C TRP A 10 -2.05 -8.15 -9.99
N VAL A 11 -1.54 -6.93 -9.83
CA VAL A 11 -2.07 -5.95 -8.87
C VAL A 11 -3.51 -5.58 -9.20
N ARG A 12 -3.82 -5.30 -10.48
CA ARG A 12 -5.19 -5.00 -10.95
C ARG A 12 -6.14 -6.18 -10.69
N HIS A 13 -5.70 -7.40 -10.98
CA HIS A 13 -6.47 -8.61 -10.74
C HIS A 13 -6.77 -8.82 -9.26
N VAL A 14 -5.75 -8.70 -8.40
CA VAL A 14 -5.87 -8.88 -6.95
C VAL A 14 -6.77 -7.81 -6.31
N ASN A 15 -6.54 -6.53 -6.63
CA ASN A 15 -7.39 -5.43 -6.18
C ASN A 15 -8.85 -5.60 -6.66
N GLY A 16 -9.03 -6.14 -7.87
CA GLY A 16 -10.35 -6.45 -8.44
C GLY A 16 -11.10 -7.59 -7.76
N ARG A 17 -10.38 -8.53 -7.13
CA ARG A 17 -10.95 -9.72 -6.49
C ARG A 17 -11.32 -9.52 -5.02
N TRP A 18 -10.63 -8.65 -4.30
CA TRP A 18 -10.86 -8.51 -2.87
C TRP A 18 -12.12 -7.68 -2.56
N ILE A 19 -13.04 -8.29 -1.82
CA ILE A 19 -14.31 -7.72 -1.31
C ILE A 19 -14.02 -6.79 -0.11
N VAL A 20 -13.08 -5.87 -0.25
CA VAL A 20 -12.83 -4.85 0.80
C VAL A 20 -13.80 -3.69 0.60
N ARG A 21 -14.11 -2.95 1.68
CA ARG A 21 -14.97 -1.75 1.67
C ARG A 21 -14.73 -0.94 0.39
N GLU A 22 -15.81 -0.66 -0.32
CA GLU A 22 -15.83 -0.24 -1.72
C GLU A 22 -14.93 0.98 -2.07
N SER A 23 -14.51 1.77 -1.08
CA SER A 23 -13.65 2.95 -1.27
C SER A 23 -12.18 2.59 -1.58
N LEU A 24 -11.49 1.81 -0.72
CA LEU A 24 -10.04 1.59 -0.87
C LEU A 24 -9.66 0.92 -2.19
N ARG A 25 -10.52 0.02 -2.67
CA ARG A 25 -10.37 -0.61 -3.99
C ARG A 25 -10.45 0.43 -5.11
N LYS A 26 -11.43 1.34 -5.05
CA LYS A 26 -11.62 2.40 -6.05
C LYS A 26 -10.46 3.39 -6.02
N ASP A 27 -10.02 3.77 -4.83
CA ASP A 27 -8.91 4.71 -4.66
C ASP A 27 -7.59 4.11 -5.15
N ALA A 28 -7.34 2.82 -4.88
CA ALA A 28 -6.19 2.10 -5.43
C ALA A 28 -6.25 2.00 -6.96
N ALA A 29 -7.42 1.74 -7.55
CA ALA A 29 -7.58 1.74 -9.00
C ALA A 29 -7.30 3.14 -9.60
N ALA A 30 -7.88 4.19 -9.00
CA ALA A 30 -7.65 5.57 -9.43
C ALA A 30 -6.19 6.01 -9.29
N PHE A 31 -5.49 5.52 -8.27
CA PHE A 31 -4.05 5.74 -8.11
C PHE A 31 -3.23 5.05 -9.21
N LEU A 32 -3.56 3.79 -9.55
CA LEU A 32 -2.92 3.06 -10.65
C LEU A 32 -3.13 3.76 -12.00
N ASP A 33 -4.35 4.22 -12.29
CA ASP A 33 -4.65 4.98 -13.50
C ASP A 33 -3.90 6.32 -13.53
N TYR A 34 -3.82 7.01 -12.40
CA TYR A 34 -3.04 8.23 -12.27
C TYR A 34 -1.55 7.99 -12.56
N LEU A 35 -0.93 6.99 -11.93
CA LEU A 35 0.48 6.66 -12.18
C LEU A 35 0.72 6.21 -13.62
N SER A 36 -0.20 5.45 -14.21
CA SER A 36 -0.10 5.06 -15.62
C SER A 36 -0.04 6.26 -16.56
N ALA A 37 -0.63 7.39 -16.17
CA ALA A 37 -0.66 8.61 -16.97
C ALA A 37 0.50 9.58 -16.63
N THR A 38 0.98 9.60 -15.39
CA THR A 38 1.94 10.60 -14.91
C THR A 38 3.36 10.05 -14.73
N ASP A 39 3.50 8.81 -14.28
CA ASP A 39 4.79 8.19 -13.96
C ASP A 39 4.72 6.65 -14.06
N PRO A 40 4.91 6.11 -15.29
CA PRO A 40 4.85 4.67 -15.54
C PRO A 40 5.97 3.88 -14.86
N ASP A 41 7.11 4.49 -14.56
CA ASP A 41 8.20 3.81 -13.87
C ASP A 41 7.88 3.63 -12.38
N ARG A 42 7.31 4.66 -11.74
CA ARG A 42 6.78 4.55 -10.38
C ARG A 42 5.62 3.58 -10.29
N LEU A 43 4.75 3.51 -11.31
CA LEU A 43 3.69 2.48 -11.39
C LEU A 43 4.27 1.07 -11.29
N ARG A 44 5.29 0.77 -12.10
CA ARG A 44 5.94 -0.55 -12.13
C ARG A 44 6.55 -0.90 -10.78
N GLU A 45 7.30 0.02 -10.19
CA GLU A 45 7.97 -0.24 -8.91
C GLU A 45 6.95 -0.38 -7.76
N SER A 46 5.90 0.45 -7.71
CA SER A 46 4.79 0.30 -6.75
C SER A 46 4.12 -1.07 -6.88
N CYS A 47 3.84 -1.53 -8.10
CA CYS A 47 3.20 -2.83 -8.32
C CYS A 47 4.11 -4.00 -7.93
N ARG A 48 5.39 -3.91 -8.26
CA ARG A 48 6.42 -4.88 -7.88
C ARG A 48 6.54 -4.98 -6.36
N ARG A 49 6.64 -3.85 -5.65
CA ARG A 49 6.70 -3.79 -4.17
C ARG A 49 5.47 -4.44 -3.53
N ALA A 50 4.27 -4.12 -4.02
CA ALA A 50 3.02 -4.73 -3.56
C ALA A 50 3.02 -6.26 -3.72
N ARG A 51 3.45 -6.76 -4.88
CA ARG A 51 3.50 -8.20 -5.15
C ARG A 51 4.51 -8.92 -4.28
N VAL A 52 5.72 -8.38 -4.15
CA VAL A 52 6.78 -8.98 -3.32
C VAL A 52 6.32 -9.07 -1.86
N LEU A 53 5.86 -7.95 -1.27
CA LEU A 53 5.41 -7.95 0.13
C LEU A 53 4.26 -8.92 0.38
N THR A 54 3.30 -8.99 -0.53
CA THR A 54 2.18 -9.93 -0.42
C THR A 54 2.63 -11.39 -0.55
N SER A 55 3.58 -11.68 -1.43
CA SER A 55 4.07 -13.04 -1.69
C SER A 55 5.01 -13.56 -0.60
N THR A 56 5.75 -12.66 0.07
CA THR A 56 6.68 -13.01 1.16
C THR A 56 5.95 -13.32 2.47
N HIS A 57 4.68 -12.93 2.61
CA HIS A 57 3.88 -13.13 3.83
C HIS A 57 2.57 -13.90 3.57
N PRO A 58 2.63 -15.13 3.00
CA PRO A 58 1.43 -15.86 2.56
C PRO A 58 0.55 -16.38 3.72
N GLY A 59 1.08 -16.41 4.95
CA GLY A 59 0.35 -16.85 6.15
C GLY A 59 -0.40 -15.75 6.89
N GLU A 60 -0.32 -14.50 6.41
CA GLU A 60 -0.93 -13.35 7.07
C GLU A 60 -2.02 -12.72 6.19
N ASP A 61 -2.86 -11.84 6.76
CA ASP A 61 -3.81 -11.08 5.94
C ASP A 61 -3.05 -10.28 4.88
N PRO A 62 -3.32 -10.52 3.57
CA PRO A 62 -2.51 -9.97 2.49
C PRO A 62 -2.80 -8.50 2.21
N LYS A 63 -3.92 -7.95 2.72
CA LYS A 63 -4.36 -6.58 2.37
C LYS A 63 -3.43 -5.50 2.91
N PRO A 64 -3.04 -5.50 4.20
CA PRO A 64 -2.00 -4.63 4.73
C PRO A 64 -0.74 -4.59 3.87
N TRP A 65 -0.18 -5.76 3.56
CA TRP A 65 1.06 -5.90 2.79
C TRP A 65 0.92 -5.36 1.37
N PHE A 66 -0.21 -5.68 0.73
CA PHE A 66 -0.52 -5.23 -0.62
C PHE A 66 -0.67 -3.72 -0.71
N TYR A 67 -1.55 -3.12 0.10
CA TYR A 67 -1.84 -1.69 0.00
C TYR A 67 -0.64 -0.85 0.48
N SER A 68 0.05 -1.27 1.53
CA SER A 68 1.26 -0.57 1.98
C SER A 68 2.39 -0.65 0.95
N GLY A 69 2.55 -1.77 0.25
CA GLY A 69 3.48 -1.88 -0.87
C GLY A 69 3.10 -0.99 -2.05
N LEU A 70 1.82 -0.98 -2.42
CA LEU A 70 1.29 -0.21 -3.54
C LEU A 70 1.49 1.31 -3.35
N PHE A 71 1.16 1.80 -2.15
CA PHE A 71 1.25 3.22 -1.80
C PHE A 71 2.61 3.62 -1.18
N SER A 72 3.59 2.72 -1.14
CA SER A 72 4.89 2.97 -0.50
C SER A 72 5.66 4.15 -1.12
N LEU A 73 5.46 4.39 -2.42
CA LEU A 73 6.08 5.48 -3.20
C LEU A 73 5.15 6.68 -3.39
N SER A 74 4.01 6.70 -2.71
CA SER A 74 3.07 7.81 -2.80
C SER A 74 3.61 9.05 -2.08
N SER A 75 3.37 10.22 -2.68
CA SER A 75 3.61 11.50 -2.01
C SER A 75 2.54 11.76 -0.94
N GLU A 76 2.81 12.74 -0.07
CA GLU A 76 1.83 13.17 0.94
C GLU A 76 0.52 13.67 0.31
N GLU A 77 0.61 14.38 -0.82
CA GLU A 77 -0.56 14.87 -1.57
C GLU A 77 -1.39 13.73 -2.16
N GLU A 78 -0.72 12.70 -2.70
CA GLU A 78 -1.38 11.50 -3.21
C GLU A 78 -2.02 10.71 -2.07
N ALA A 79 -1.33 10.56 -0.94
CA ALA A 79 -1.90 9.93 0.24
C ALA A 79 -3.12 10.70 0.77
N ALA A 80 -3.08 12.03 0.77
CA ALA A 80 -4.22 12.86 1.18
C ALA A 80 -5.42 12.71 0.23
N ARG A 81 -5.17 12.34 -1.03
CA ARG A 81 -6.19 12.18 -2.07
C ARG A 81 -6.77 10.76 -2.13
N TYR A 82 -5.93 9.75 -2.04
CA TYR A 82 -6.30 8.34 -2.27
C TYR A 82 -6.33 7.49 -0.99
N LEU A 83 -5.69 7.93 0.10
CA LEU A 83 -5.66 7.20 1.38
C LEU A 83 -6.45 7.91 2.50
N LYS A 84 -7.21 8.96 2.18
CA LYS A 84 -7.97 9.69 3.19
C LYS A 84 -8.99 8.79 3.89
N GLY A 85 -8.85 8.63 5.21
CA GLY A 85 -9.68 7.72 6.00
C GLY A 85 -9.20 6.26 6.03
N HIS A 86 -8.00 6.00 5.49
CA HIS A 86 -7.31 4.71 5.53
C HIS A 86 -6.10 4.77 6.47
N ASP A 87 -6.35 5.18 7.71
CA ASP A 87 -5.30 5.49 8.70
C ASP A 87 -4.35 4.33 8.97
N PHE A 88 -4.84 3.08 8.89
CA PHE A 88 -3.98 1.90 9.04
C PHE A 88 -2.93 1.81 7.92
N THR A 89 -3.31 2.06 6.66
CA THR A 89 -2.36 1.98 5.52
C THR A 89 -1.36 3.14 5.59
N ILE A 90 -1.83 4.33 5.96
CA ILE A 90 -0.99 5.52 6.19
C ILE A 90 0.04 5.23 7.29
N ALA A 91 -0.40 4.69 8.42
CA ALA A 91 0.48 4.36 9.53
C ALA A 91 1.54 3.31 9.17
N CYS A 92 1.28 2.41 8.21
CA CYS A 92 2.26 1.42 7.76
C CYS A 92 3.38 2.00 6.89
N ILE A 93 3.21 3.19 6.32
CA ILE A 93 4.18 3.80 5.41
C ILE A 93 4.99 4.83 6.21
N PRO A 94 6.30 4.62 6.46
CA PRO A 94 7.09 5.47 7.34
C PRO A 94 7.02 6.95 6.99
N ARG A 95 7.13 7.29 5.71
CA ARG A 95 7.09 8.68 5.21
C ARG A 95 5.74 9.35 5.41
N LEU A 96 4.67 8.58 5.48
CA LEU A 96 3.30 9.06 5.65
C LEU A 96 2.83 8.96 7.10
N ALA A 97 3.53 8.24 7.96
CA ALA A 97 3.13 8.03 9.35
C ALA A 97 3.12 9.32 10.18
N GLU A 98 3.88 10.34 9.77
CA GLU A 98 4.00 11.62 10.47
C GLU A 98 3.06 12.71 9.92
N ILE A 99 2.25 12.41 8.89
CA ILE A 99 1.39 13.42 8.27
C ILE A 99 0.12 13.70 9.08
N SER A 100 -0.29 14.96 9.08
CA SER A 100 -1.34 15.51 9.96
C SER A 100 -2.73 14.88 9.84
N PHE A 101 -3.01 14.12 8.78
CA PHE A 101 -4.30 13.46 8.57
C PHE A 101 -4.31 11.98 8.94
N CYS A 102 -3.19 11.43 9.43
CA CYS A 102 -3.19 10.12 10.07
C CYS A 102 -3.83 10.25 11.46
N ALA A 103 -5.09 9.85 11.60
CA ALA A 103 -5.79 9.91 12.89
C ALA A 103 -5.39 8.77 13.84
N LEU A 104 -4.72 7.73 13.30
CA LEU A 104 -4.41 6.49 14.02
C LEU A 104 -2.97 6.53 14.50
N ARG A 105 -2.79 6.81 15.79
CA ARG A 105 -1.48 6.73 16.44
C ARG A 105 -1.18 5.28 16.78
N VAL A 106 0.01 4.81 16.41
CA VAL A 106 0.49 3.45 16.69
C VAL A 106 0.49 3.16 18.21
N ASP A 107 0.63 4.20 19.04
CA ASP A 107 0.58 4.12 20.50
C ASP A 107 -0.84 3.88 21.06
N GLU A 108 -1.88 4.18 20.28
CA GLU A 108 -3.30 4.08 20.70
C GLU A 108 -4.01 2.83 20.15
N VAL A 109 -3.33 2.00 19.35
CA VAL A 109 -3.91 0.76 18.82
C VAL A 109 -3.56 -0.45 19.66
N ARG A 110 -4.33 -1.52 19.46
CA ARG A 110 -4.05 -2.82 20.07
C ARG A 110 -2.62 -3.27 19.74
N PRO A 111 -1.92 -3.93 20.67
CA PRO A 111 -0.52 -4.33 20.49
C PRO A 111 -0.30 -5.18 19.23
N ASP A 112 -1.23 -6.08 18.88
CA ASP A 112 -1.18 -6.84 17.62
C ASP A 112 -1.22 -5.96 16.36
N THR A 113 -1.99 -4.87 16.39
CA THR A 113 -2.09 -3.90 15.29
C THR A 113 -0.80 -3.09 15.18
N ALA A 114 -0.21 -2.69 16.31
CA ALA A 114 1.05 -1.97 16.35
C ALA A 114 2.22 -2.84 15.84
N ASP A 115 2.30 -4.10 16.27
CA ASP A 115 3.30 -5.06 15.79
C ASP A 115 3.20 -5.24 14.27
N LYS A 116 1.97 -5.40 13.76
CA LYS A 116 1.72 -5.49 12.32
C LYS A 116 2.20 -4.26 11.56
N ILE A 117 1.92 -3.06 12.07
CA ILE A 117 2.38 -1.80 11.47
C ILE A 117 3.91 -1.75 11.45
N GLN A 118 4.57 -2.09 12.55
CA GLN A 118 6.03 -2.08 12.65
C GLN A 118 6.68 -3.10 11.69
N ARG A 119 6.10 -4.29 11.56
CA ARG A 119 6.57 -5.31 10.60
C ARG A 119 6.49 -4.84 9.16
N ILE A 120 5.39 -4.18 8.79
CA ILE A 120 5.22 -3.64 7.43
C ILE A 120 6.20 -2.51 7.17
N ARG A 121 6.42 -1.61 8.14
CA ARG A 121 7.42 -0.54 8.03
C ARG A 121 8.82 -1.11 7.80
N ALA A 122 9.24 -2.07 8.63
CA ALA A 122 10.54 -2.70 8.50
C ALA A 122 10.73 -3.39 7.14
N ALA A 123 9.68 -4.05 6.64
CA ALA A 123 9.73 -4.68 5.32
C ALA A 123 9.83 -3.66 4.18
N LEU A 124 9.16 -2.50 4.31
CA LEU A 124 9.26 -1.40 3.34
C LEU A 124 10.65 -0.76 3.35
N GLU A 125 11.22 -0.52 4.53
CA GLU A 125 12.57 0.02 4.68
C GLU A 125 13.65 -0.92 4.11
N ALA A 126 13.44 -2.24 4.18
CA ALA A 126 14.34 -3.21 3.56
C ALA A 126 14.28 -3.25 2.02
N MET A 127 13.32 -2.56 1.40
CA MET A 127 13.13 -2.51 -0.06
C MET A 127 13.58 -1.18 -0.69
N ASP A 128 13.99 -0.20 0.13
CA ASP A 128 14.54 1.09 -0.30
C ASP A 128 16.08 1.05 -0.34
#